data_AF-A0ABD0B8S8-F1
#
_entry.id   AF-A0ABD0B8S8-F1
#
_cell.length_a   1.000
_cell.length_b   1.000
_cell.length_c   1.000
_cell.angle_alpha   90.00
_cell.angle_beta   90.00
_cell.angle_gamma   90.00
#
_symmetry.space_group_name_H-M   'P 1'
#
loop_
_entity.id
_entity.type
_entity.pdbx_description
1 polymer ?
#
loop_
_entity_poly.entity_id
_entity_poly.type
_entity_poly.pdbx_seq_one_letter_code
_entity_poly.pdbx_strand_id
1 'polypeptide(L)'
;MHYLVSIVKGDEYGKVISTHKDRISAINKLDNDNLIITTDERLKKGECYPELTAQKHAESVADDRLTFCISAKIAAKNNESFNGQHIAYKLHGMDPYDVMAEFGEAADLEIQRREDRDLEMAATRARIASLEKDVCPDDRNAITISFPAVRGIQAGKEFFAAQVPFIQLTKMFVFDDEVLPVELRMQRELNTRRAVRISDYIVENQRDYVLPALTSSVSARMWFDALPGNHGQRLGMLNIPLDAVMLINDGQHRRSGIEMAIRRVPDLKSEMVTVVFFYDEGLKRSQQIFSDINCKQVKPSAALSALFDHRELVNIWLKEVMQGVPGLTSKIEKETASVGAKSSRLWSVVSFKKFMSALCGVNDGNAELILADAKQRKASIAFFIRFFAALAEHVPGWAPMMGGLLPASEVREDMLIGHAVFLEALAVACRPLLLDERGIPAWEACDLTSLAKLASINPSKIAPSWKYRAVNINGTMNKTAFGVVATASVLRGVMELPLSPDMLKADSLVNESFSNQPAA
;
A
#
# COMPACT_ATOMS: atom_id res chain seq x y z
N MET A 1 7.64 7.63 21.17
CA MET A 1 6.60 7.18 20.21
C MET A 1 5.30 7.68 20.80
N HIS A 2 4.72 8.75 20.26
CA HIS A 2 3.55 9.37 20.87
C HIS A 2 2.27 8.60 20.51
N TYR A 3 1.39 8.41 21.47
CA TYR A 3 0.06 7.84 21.29
C TYR A 3 -0.95 8.94 21.03
N LEU A 4 -1.88 8.71 20.10
CA LEU A 4 -2.98 9.62 19.81
C LEU A 4 -4.27 9.00 20.31
N VAL A 5 -5.01 9.72 21.14
CA VAL A 5 -6.28 9.23 21.68
C VAL A 5 -7.37 10.27 21.54
N SER A 6 -8.60 9.80 21.33
CA SER A 6 -9.79 10.65 21.47
C SER A 6 -10.37 10.45 22.87
N ILE A 7 -10.62 11.56 23.55
CA ILE A 7 -11.18 11.62 24.89
C ILE A 7 -12.46 12.47 24.88
N VAL A 8 -13.44 12.15 25.72
CA VAL A 8 -14.72 12.86 25.76
C VAL A 8 -14.59 14.14 26.59
N LYS A 9 -15.13 15.25 26.07
CA LYS A 9 -15.29 16.54 26.78
C LYS A 9 -16.75 16.88 27.13
N GLY A 10 -17.71 16.05 26.73
CA GLY A 10 -19.13 16.13 27.08
C GLY A 10 -19.55 15.10 28.15
N ASP A 11 -20.66 14.39 27.92
CA ASP A 11 -21.15 13.32 28.80
C ASP A 11 -20.12 12.19 28.92
N GLU A 12 -19.73 11.80 30.14
CA GLU A 12 -18.56 10.95 30.45
C GLU A 12 -17.19 11.64 30.28
N TYR A 13 -17.09 12.90 30.74
CA TYR A 13 -15.86 13.71 30.75
C TYR A 13 -14.60 12.93 31.16
N GLY A 14 -13.59 12.94 30.30
CA GLY A 14 -12.32 12.25 30.55
C GLY A 14 -12.24 10.82 30.02
N LYS A 15 -13.33 10.24 29.51
CA LYS A 15 -13.32 8.85 29.04
C LYS A 15 -12.61 8.70 27.68
N VAL A 16 -11.68 7.75 27.58
CA VAL A 16 -10.99 7.45 26.30
C VAL A 16 -11.90 6.60 25.42
N ILE A 17 -12.30 7.15 24.27
CA ILE A 17 -13.21 6.48 23.32
C ILE A 17 -12.47 5.72 22.23
N SER A 18 -11.28 6.17 21.83
CA SER A 18 -10.47 5.48 20.84
C SER A 18 -8.99 5.87 20.88
N THR A 19 -8.15 4.95 20.43
CA THR A 19 -6.71 5.16 20.20
C THR A 19 -6.45 5.10 18.69
N HIS A 20 -5.52 5.92 18.21
CA HIS A 20 -5.28 6.14 16.79
C HIS A 20 -3.83 5.87 16.43
N LYS A 21 -3.62 5.34 15.22
CA LYS A 21 -2.28 5.02 14.71
C LYS A 21 -1.58 6.23 14.11
N ASP A 22 -2.36 7.22 13.68
CA ASP A 22 -1.89 8.44 13.04
C ASP A 22 -2.88 9.59 13.27
N ARG A 23 -2.43 10.81 13.00
CA ARG A 23 -3.18 12.03 13.25
C ARG A 23 -4.40 12.18 12.32
N ILE A 24 -4.36 11.61 11.13
CA ILE A 24 -5.46 11.68 10.16
C ILE A 24 -6.64 10.85 10.65
N SER A 25 -6.36 9.63 11.12
CA SER A 25 -7.33 8.73 11.75
C SER A 25 -7.97 9.37 12.99
N ALA A 26 -7.19 10.13 13.76
CA ALA A 26 -7.67 10.86 14.92
C ALA A 26 -8.62 12.00 14.52
N ILE A 27 -8.21 12.83 13.54
CA ILE A 27 -9.00 13.97 13.04
C ILE A 27 -10.34 13.52 12.45
N ASN A 28 -10.36 12.40 11.72
CA ASN A 28 -11.60 11.88 11.13
C ASN A 28 -12.65 11.41 12.17
N LYS A 29 -12.27 11.29 13.44
CA LYS A 29 -13.17 10.99 14.56
C LYS A 29 -13.33 12.16 15.53
N LEU A 30 -12.79 13.32 15.18
CA LEU A 30 -13.02 14.54 15.93
C LEU A 30 -14.48 14.96 15.71
N ASP A 31 -15.18 15.22 16.80
CA ASP A 31 -16.53 15.76 16.79
C ASP A 31 -16.65 16.80 17.91
N ASN A 32 -17.76 17.52 17.97
CA ASN A 32 -18.00 18.61 18.91
C ASN A 32 -17.90 18.19 20.38
N ASP A 33 -17.99 16.91 20.71
CA ASP A 33 -17.96 16.39 22.09
C ASP A 33 -16.64 15.71 22.49
N ASN A 34 -15.62 15.70 21.62
CA ASN A 34 -14.37 14.97 21.85
C ASN A 34 -13.11 15.82 21.59
N LEU A 35 -12.01 15.49 22.24
CA LEU A 35 -10.68 16.09 22.06
C LEU A 35 -9.67 15.03 21.62
N ILE A 36 -8.69 15.43 20.82
CA ILE A 36 -7.52 14.58 20.51
C ILE A 36 -6.37 14.96 21.43
N ILE A 37 -5.89 14.00 22.19
CA ILE A 37 -4.72 14.14 23.06
C ILE A 37 -3.57 13.34 22.47
N THR A 38 -2.38 13.95 22.47
CA THR A 38 -1.12 13.28 22.18
C THR A 38 -0.41 12.99 23.50
N THR A 39 -0.08 11.74 23.80
CA THR A 39 0.52 11.33 25.07
C THR A 39 1.74 10.44 24.85
N ASP A 40 2.70 10.48 25.75
CA ASP A 40 3.83 9.53 25.76
C ASP A 40 3.46 8.18 26.36
N GLU A 41 2.39 8.15 27.15
CA GLU A 41 1.87 6.96 27.80
C GLU A 41 0.70 6.36 27.02
N ARG A 42 0.58 5.03 27.10
CA ARG A 42 -0.46 4.29 26.40
C ARG A 42 -1.76 4.30 27.23
N LEU A 43 -2.65 5.23 26.91
CA LEU A 43 -3.98 5.30 27.53
C LEU A 43 -4.90 4.18 26.99
N LYS A 44 -5.68 3.54 27.87
CA LYS A 44 -6.60 2.46 27.46
C LYS A 44 -8.00 2.97 27.19
N LYS A 45 -8.64 2.41 26.17
CA LYS A 45 -10.05 2.68 25.85
C LYS A 45 -10.95 2.30 27.04
N GLY A 46 -11.84 3.21 27.43
CA GLY A 46 -12.77 3.04 28.54
C GLY A 46 -12.26 3.57 29.88
N GLU A 47 -10.95 3.82 30.03
CA GLU A 47 -10.39 4.49 31.20
C GLU A 47 -10.65 6.00 31.15
N CYS A 48 -10.67 6.65 32.32
CA CYS A 48 -11.03 8.05 32.48
C CYS A 48 -9.83 8.89 32.97
N TYR A 49 -9.52 9.98 32.27
CA TYR A 49 -8.43 10.91 32.58
C TYR A 49 -8.93 12.37 32.54
N PRO A 50 -9.61 12.82 33.62
CA PRO A 50 -10.20 14.16 33.68
C PRO A 50 -9.17 15.28 33.59
N GLU A 51 -8.01 15.13 34.25
CA GLU A 51 -6.97 16.15 34.31
C GLU A 51 -6.35 16.44 32.93
N LEU A 52 -6.00 15.38 32.18
CA LEU A 52 -5.48 15.50 30.81
C LEU A 52 -6.51 16.13 29.87
N THR A 53 -7.80 15.83 30.08
CA THR A 53 -8.89 16.41 29.31
C THR A 53 -9.08 17.89 29.62
N ALA A 54 -8.98 18.27 30.89
CA ALA A 54 -9.06 19.67 31.33
C ALA A 54 -7.91 20.50 30.77
N GLN A 55 -6.68 19.97 30.81
CA GLN A 55 -5.52 20.61 30.22
C GLN A 55 -5.69 20.82 28.72
N LYS A 56 -6.06 19.76 27.98
CA LYS A 56 -6.23 19.87 26.52
C LYS A 56 -7.39 20.78 26.13
N HIS A 57 -8.47 20.76 26.92
CA HIS A 57 -9.59 21.67 26.72
C HIS A 57 -9.18 23.12 26.92
N ALA A 58 -8.42 23.43 27.99
CA ALA A 58 -7.88 24.76 28.23
C ALA A 58 -6.95 25.24 27.10
N GLU A 59 -6.05 24.36 26.61
CA GLU A 59 -5.21 24.65 25.45
C GLU A 59 -6.04 24.96 24.19
N SER A 60 -7.08 24.17 23.92
CA SER A 60 -7.97 24.40 22.77
C SER A 60 -8.72 25.73 22.86
N VAL A 61 -9.17 26.09 24.06
CA VAL A 61 -9.84 27.38 24.33
C VAL A 61 -8.87 28.53 24.12
N ALA A 62 -7.62 28.40 24.56
CA ALA A 62 -6.56 29.38 24.34
C ALA A 62 -6.22 29.55 22.84
N ASP A 63 -6.12 28.45 22.08
CA ASP A 63 -5.88 28.47 20.63
C ASP A 63 -7.03 29.16 19.86
N ASP A 64 -8.28 28.91 20.26
CA ASP A 64 -9.46 29.55 19.67
C ASP A 64 -9.45 31.07 19.91
N ARG A 65 -9.14 31.49 21.14
CA ARG A 65 -9.00 32.91 21.52
C ARG A 65 -7.86 33.60 20.79
N LEU A 66 -6.70 32.95 20.69
CA LEU A 66 -5.57 33.44 19.89
C LEU A 66 -5.96 33.60 18.42
N THR A 67 -6.67 32.63 17.85
CA THR A 67 -7.15 32.69 16.46
C THR A 67 -8.12 33.84 16.23
N PHE A 68 -8.99 34.12 17.20
CA PHE A 68 -9.88 35.28 17.16
C PHE A 68 -9.07 36.59 17.12
N CYS A 69 -8.10 36.75 18.02
CA CYS A 69 -7.22 37.93 18.06
C CYS A 69 -6.45 38.14 16.74
N ILE A 70 -5.87 37.06 16.18
CA ILE A 70 -5.18 37.11 14.88
C ILE A 70 -6.12 37.60 13.78
N SER A 71 -7.34 37.04 13.71
CA SER A 71 -8.31 37.38 12.68
C SER A 71 -8.78 38.83 12.78
N ALA A 72 -9.05 39.31 14.00
CA ALA A 72 -9.46 40.69 14.25
C ALA A 72 -8.35 41.69 13.92
N LYS A 73 -7.10 41.41 14.31
CA LYS A 73 -5.94 42.27 14.03
C LYS A 73 -5.61 42.32 12.53
N ILE A 74 -5.71 41.21 11.80
CA ILE A 74 -5.53 41.19 10.34
C ILE A 74 -6.61 42.03 9.65
N ALA A 75 -7.89 41.87 10.02
CA ALA A 75 -8.98 42.65 9.44
C ALA A 75 -8.79 44.16 9.70
N ALA A 76 -8.37 44.53 10.92
CA ALA A 76 -8.04 45.90 11.27
C ALA A 76 -6.85 46.44 10.43
N LYS A 77 -5.80 45.64 10.24
CA LYS A 77 -4.64 46.00 9.41
C LYS A 77 -5.00 46.20 7.93
N ASN A 78 -5.95 45.41 7.41
CA ASN A 78 -6.43 45.49 6.03
C ASN A 78 -7.53 46.54 5.82
N ASN A 79 -7.94 47.26 6.87
CA ASN A 79 -9.04 48.21 6.83
C ASN A 79 -10.39 47.57 6.43
N GLU A 80 -10.57 46.28 6.76
CA GLU A 80 -11.76 45.47 6.47
C GLU A 80 -12.71 45.47 7.66
N SER A 81 -14.02 45.35 7.40
CA SER A 81 -15.01 45.20 8.48
C SER A 81 -14.93 43.80 9.08
N PHE A 82 -14.61 43.72 10.37
CA PHE A 82 -14.54 42.45 11.08
C PHE A 82 -15.94 41.98 11.51
N ASN A 83 -16.56 41.10 10.73
CA ASN A 83 -17.81 40.43 11.13
C ASN A 83 -17.51 39.22 12.02
N GLY A 84 -17.45 39.45 13.33
CA GLY A 84 -17.15 38.42 14.33
C GLY A 84 -18.24 37.37 14.56
N GLN A 85 -19.42 37.47 13.94
CA GLN A 85 -20.56 36.59 14.26
C GLN A 85 -20.27 35.10 14.04
N HIS A 86 -19.52 34.75 12.98
CA HIS A 86 -19.20 33.36 12.65
C HIS A 86 -18.08 32.76 13.49
N ILE A 87 -17.40 33.57 14.30
CA ILE A 87 -16.27 33.16 15.15
C ILE A 87 -16.46 33.59 16.61
N ALA A 88 -17.63 34.12 16.97
CA ALA A 88 -17.97 34.51 18.34
C ALA A 88 -17.90 33.33 19.32
N TYR A 89 -18.16 32.11 18.84
CA TYR A 89 -18.02 30.89 19.65
C TYR A 89 -16.59 30.69 20.17
N LYS A 90 -15.56 31.23 19.49
CA LYS A 90 -14.15 31.13 19.87
C LYS A 90 -13.77 31.97 21.09
N LEU A 91 -14.64 32.86 21.52
CA LEU A 91 -14.45 33.65 22.75
C LEU A 91 -14.67 32.80 24.00
N HIS A 92 -15.42 31.69 23.88
CA HIS A 92 -15.78 30.81 25.00
C HIS A 92 -16.38 31.59 26.18
N GLY A 93 -17.27 32.53 25.88
CA GLY A 93 -18.00 33.34 26.87
C GLY A 93 -17.21 34.50 27.49
N MET A 94 -15.94 34.70 27.11
CA MET A 94 -15.14 35.85 27.55
C MET A 94 -15.43 37.08 26.69
N ASP A 95 -15.38 38.27 27.29
CA ASP A 95 -15.59 39.51 26.55
C ASP A 95 -14.47 39.71 25.50
N PRO A 96 -14.79 40.14 24.26
CA PRO A 96 -13.79 40.36 23.22
C PRO A 96 -12.64 41.28 23.63
N TYR A 97 -12.91 42.30 24.47
CA TYR A 97 -11.88 43.22 24.94
C TYR A 97 -10.91 42.54 25.90
N ASP A 98 -11.40 41.65 26.76
CA ASP A 98 -10.58 40.87 27.69
C ASP A 98 -9.73 39.83 26.93
N VAL A 99 -10.30 39.16 25.92
CA VAL A 99 -9.56 38.23 25.04
C VAL A 99 -8.44 38.97 24.30
N MET A 100 -8.72 40.18 23.82
CA MET A 100 -7.70 41.01 23.18
C MET A 100 -6.61 41.49 24.14
N ALA A 101 -6.95 41.78 25.39
CA ALA A 101 -5.98 42.16 26.41
C ALA A 101 -5.05 40.99 26.77
N GLU A 102 -5.58 39.77 26.87
CA GLU A 102 -4.82 38.59 27.29
C GLU A 102 -4.01 37.94 26.15
N PHE A 103 -4.57 37.83 24.94
CA PHE A 103 -3.96 37.12 23.81
C PHE A 103 -3.44 38.04 22.70
N GLY A 104 -3.59 39.36 22.86
CA GLY A 104 -3.23 40.35 21.84
C GLY A 104 -1.75 40.32 21.46
N GLU A 105 -0.85 40.27 22.45
CA GLU A 105 0.61 40.25 22.22
C GLU A 105 1.06 38.94 21.55
N ALA A 106 0.51 37.79 21.97
CA ALA A 106 0.78 36.51 21.34
C ALA A 106 0.30 36.46 19.89
N ALA A 107 -0.84 37.10 19.59
CA ALA A 107 -1.35 37.24 18.24
C ALA A 107 -0.43 38.12 17.37
N ASP A 108 0.10 39.22 17.91
CA ASP A 108 1.05 40.09 17.21
C ASP A 108 2.34 39.34 16.84
N LEU A 109 2.89 38.57 17.78
CA LEU A 109 4.08 37.76 17.54
C LEU A 109 3.86 36.70 16.46
N GLU A 110 2.70 36.05 16.44
CA GLU A 110 2.37 35.05 15.42
C GLU A 110 2.11 35.67 14.05
N ILE A 111 1.48 36.86 13.99
CA ILE A 111 1.35 37.64 12.77
C ILE A 111 2.74 38.03 12.24
N GLN A 112 3.61 38.53 13.10
CA GLN A 112 4.98 38.89 12.74
C GLN A 112 5.76 37.69 12.20
N ARG A 113 5.67 36.51 12.83
CA ARG A 113 6.30 35.27 12.30
C ARG A 113 5.77 34.86 10.93
N ARG A 114 4.48 35.09 10.65
CA ARG A 114 3.90 34.82 9.32
C ARG A 114 4.45 35.80 8.29
N GLU A 115 4.53 37.08 8.65
CA GLU A 115 5.08 38.14 7.80
C GLU A 115 6.57 37.92 7.53
N ASP A 116 7.37 37.57 8.53
CA ASP A 116 8.80 37.26 8.38
C ASP A 116 9.00 36.07 7.43
N ARG A 117 8.15 35.03 7.52
CA ARG A 117 8.18 33.88 6.61
C ARG A 117 7.81 34.26 5.18
N ASP A 118 6.80 35.11 5.02
CA ASP A 118 6.38 35.63 3.71
C ASP A 118 7.45 36.56 3.11
N LEU A 119 8.10 37.38 3.94
CA LEU A 119 9.26 38.20 3.59
C LEU A 119 10.46 37.35 3.19
N GLU A 120 10.78 36.28 3.91
CA GLU A 120 11.86 35.35 3.58
C GLU A 120 11.58 34.61 2.27
N MET A 121 10.34 34.17 2.05
CA MET A 121 9.90 33.57 0.77
C MET A 121 9.93 34.57 -0.38
N ALA A 122 9.50 35.81 -0.16
CA ALA A 122 9.55 36.89 -1.14
C ALA A 122 11.00 37.30 -1.44
N ALA A 123 11.86 37.38 -0.43
CA ALA A 123 13.30 37.63 -0.57
C ALA A 123 14.00 36.48 -1.30
N THR A 124 13.61 35.23 -1.05
CA THR A 124 14.09 34.07 -1.81
C THR A 124 13.64 34.14 -3.27
N ARG A 125 12.37 34.48 -3.55
CA ARG A 125 11.87 34.71 -4.91
C ARG A 125 12.58 35.88 -5.60
N ALA A 126 12.80 36.98 -4.90
CA ALA A 126 13.51 38.15 -5.41
C ALA A 126 14.99 37.86 -5.65
N ARG A 127 15.64 37.06 -4.78
CA ARG A 127 17.02 36.59 -4.95
C ARG A 127 17.14 35.63 -6.12
N ILE A 128 16.18 34.71 -6.32
CA ILE A 128 16.12 33.87 -7.53
C ILE A 128 15.96 34.75 -8.77
N ALA A 129 15.06 35.73 -8.75
CA ALA A 129 14.85 36.66 -9.87
C ALA A 129 16.03 37.62 -10.13
N SER A 130 16.80 38.00 -9.09
CA SER A 130 18.05 38.77 -9.24
C SER A 130 19.18 37.88 -9.75
N LEU A 131 19.30 36.65 -9.26
CA LEU A 131 20.23 35.63 -9.78
C LEU A 131 19.87 35.16 -11.20
N GLU A 132 18.63 35.37 -11.67
CA GLU A 132 18.24 35.21 -13.08
C GLU A 132 18.69 36.38 -13.96
N LYS A 133 18.84 37.59 -13.38
CA LYS A 133 19.37 38.79 -14.05
C LYS A 133 20.90 38.86 -14.02
N ASP A 134 21.53 38.37 -12.96
CA ASP A 134 22.99 38.35 -12.77
C ASP A 134 23.64 37.08 -13.34
N VAL A 135 23.02 36.46 -14.35
CA VAL A 135 23.64 35.37 -15.10
C VAL A 135 24.88 35.92 -15.79
N CYS A 136 26.05 35.40 -15.40
CA CYS A 136 27.26 35.57 -16.19
C CYS A 136 26.95 35.08 -17.62
N PRO A 137 27.16 35.89 -18.67
CA PRO A 137 26.83 35.53 -20.04
C PRO A 137 27.43 34.19 -20.52
N ASP A 138 28.46 33.69 -19.84
CA ASP A 138 29.17 32.45 -20.20
C ASP A 138 28.39 31.15 -19.95
N ASP A 139 27.44 31.08 -19.01
CA ASP A 139 26.69 29.83 -18.74
C ASP A 139 25.63 29.51 -19.81
N ARG A 140 25.18 30.52 -20.59
CA ARG A 140 24.28 30.29 -21.74
C ARG A 140 25.00 29.74 -22.98
N ASN A 141 26.33 29.70 -22.95
CA ASN A 141 27.15 29.10 -24.02
C ASN A 141 27.44 27.61 -23.77
N ALA A 142 27.02 27.03 -22.64
CA ALA A 142 27.12 25.60 -22.41
C ALA A 142 26.33 24.83 -23.47
N ILE A 143 26.83 23.66 -23.90
CA ILE A 143 26.08 22.77 -24.80
C ILE A 143 25.04 22.02 -23.97
N THR A 144 23.83 21.90 -24.52
CA THR A 144 22.64 21.59 -23.73
C THR A 144 21.82 20.48 -24.36
N ILE A 145 21.04 19.80 -23.53
CA ILE A 145 19.94 18.94 -23.96
C ILE A 145 18.62 19.56 -23.52
N SER A 146 17.67 19.65 -24.46
CA SER A 146 16.43 20.39 -24.27
C SER A 146 15.21 19.49 -24.38
N PHE A 147 14.23 19.70 -23.50
CA PHE A 147 12.98 18.95 -23.47
C PHE A 147 11.78 19.89 -23.29
N PRO A 148 10.67 19.66 -24.01
CA PRO A 148 9.40 20.29 -23.69
C PRO A 148 9.00 19.95 -22.26
N ALA A 149 8.74 20.97 -21.45
CA ALA A 149 8.54 20.81 -20.02
C ALA A 149 7.49 21.75 -19.43
N VAL A 150 6.95 21.31 -18.30
CA VAL A 150 6.07 22.08 -17.43
C VAL A 150 6.83 22.45 -16.17
N ARG A 151 6.97 23.75 -15.90
CA ARG A 151 7.52 24.31 -14.66
C ARG A 151 6.46 24.32 -13.56
N GLY A 152 6.79 23.74 -12.41
CA GLY A 152 5.98 23.73 -11.20
C GLY A 152 6.75 24.25 -10.00
N ILE A 153 6.01 24.59 -8.94
CA ILE A 153 6.58 24.96 -7.62
C ILE A 153 6.03 23.98 -6.59
N GLN A 154 6.91 23.32 -5.85
CA GLN A 154 6.58 22.41 -4.75
C GLN A 154 7.46 22.75 -3.55
N ALA A 155 6.84 22.95 -2.38
CA ALA A 155 7.54 23.35 -1.16
C ALA A 155 8.45 24.58 -1.35
N GLY A 156 7.97 25.58 -2.10
CA GLY A 156 8.72 26.81 -2.40
C GLY A 156 9.84 26.67 -3.44
N LYS A 157 10.03 25.47 -4.01
CA LYS A 157 11.12 25.18 -4.95
C LYS A 157 10.60 24.81 -6.33
N GLU A 158 11.31 25.25 -7.35
CA GLU A 158 10.99 24.90 -8.73
C GLU A 158 11.34 23.44 -9.04
N PHE A 159 10.51 22.82 -9.87
CA PHE A 159 10.76 21.53 -10.49
C PHE A 159 10.15 21.51 -11.88
N PHE A 160 10.61 20.58 -12.72
CA PHE A 160 10.19 20.52 -14.12
C PHE A 160 9.72 19.12 -14.48
N ALA A 161 8.54 18.99 -15.06
CA ALA A 161 8.08 17.73 -15.64
C ALA A 161 8.26 17.78 -17.16
N ALA A 162 9.11 16.93 -17.71
CA ALA A 162 9.45 16.94 -19.13
C ALA A 162 9.18 15.57 -19.79
N GLN A 163 8.83 15.59 -21.07
CA GLN A 163 8.72 14.38 -21.88
C GLN A 163 10.09 14.01 -22.45
N VAL A 164 10.63 12.86 -22.04
CA VAL A 164 11.96 12.41 -22.43
C VAL A 164 11.82 11.16 -23.30
N PRO A 165 12.36 11.16 -24.54
CA PRO A 165 12.32 9.97 -25.37
C PRO A 165 13.27 8.89 -24.82
N PHE A 166 12.90 7.63 -25.01
CA PHE A 166 13.56 6.48 -24.39
C PHE A 166 15.04 6.41 -24.72
N ILE A 167 15.43 6.73 -25.96
CA ILE A 167 16.85 6.75 -26.32
C ILE A 167 17.66 7.78 -25.53
N GLN A 168 17.12 8.98 -25.28
CA GLN A 168 17.76 9.98 -24.44
C GLN A 168 17.80 9.50 -22.99
N LEU A 169 16.72 8.91 -22.48
CA LEU A 169 16.67 8.35 -21.13
C LEU A 169 17.82 7.35 -20.89
N THR A 170 18.13 6.48 -21.85
CA THR A 170 19.25 5.52 -21.70
C THR A 170 20.64 6.16 -21.70
N LYS A 171 20.79 7.35 -22.28
CA LYS A 171 22.08 8.06 -22.39
C LYS A 171 22.35 9.01 -21.23
N MET A 172 21.30 9.55 -20.60
CA MET A 172 21.42 10.62 -19.61
C MET A 172 21.83 10.19 -18.21
N PHE A 173 21.57 8.94 -17.78
CA PHE A 173 21.74 8.53 -16.38
C PHE A 173 22.87 7.50 -16.18
N VAL A 174 24.05 7.74 -16.74
CA VAL A 174 25.20 6.82 -16.62
C VAL A 174 25.92 7.10 -15.29
N PHE A 175 25.60 6.32 -14.26
CA PHE A 175 26.30 6.34 -12.97
C PHE A 175 26.57 4.93 -12.49
N ASP A 176 27.79 4.71 -11.99
CA ASP A 176 28.22 3.43 -11.42
C ASP A 176 28.49 3.62 -9.92
N ASP A 177 27.42 3.55 -9.12
CA ASP A 177 27.45 3.67 -7.65
C ASP A 177 27.83 2.36 -6.95
N GLU A 178 28.05 1.25 -7.70
CA GLU A 178 28.24 -0.10 -7.13
C GLU A 178 29.49 -0.20 -6.24
N VAL A 179 30.47 0.67 -6.46
CA VAL A 179 31.77 0.69 -5.75
C VAL A 179 31.72 1.50 -4.43
N LEU A 180 30.69 2.31 -4.19
CA LEU A 180 30.61 3.19 -3.00
C LEU A 180 29.97 2.48 -1.78
N PRO A 181 30.39 2.81 -0.54
CA PRO A 181 29.67 2.44 0.69
C PRO A 181 28.22 2.98 0.70
N VAL A 182 27.30 2.28 1.36
CA VAL A 182 25.84 2.56 1.30
C VAL A 182 25.50 3.99 1.73
N GLU A 183 26.20 4.53 2.71
CA GLU A 183 26.02 5.88 3.24
C GLU A 183 26.37 6.97 2.22
N LEU A 184 27.25 6.65 1.26
CA LEU A 184 27.72 7.53 0.19
C LEU A 184 27.02 7.27 -1.14
N ARG A 185 26.19 6.22 -1.24
CA ARG A 185 25.42 5.93 -2.45
C ARG A 185 24.33 6.96 -2.66
N MET A 186 24.12 7.30 -3.92
CA MET A 186 23.03 8.18 -4.34
C MET A 186 21.84 7.36 -4.84
N GLN A 187 22.06 6.08 -5.16
CA GLN A 187 21.06 5.13 -5.66
C GLN A 187 21.14 3.78 -4.93
N ARG A 188 20.03 3.02 -4.95
CA ARG A 188 20.02 1.65 -4.44
C ARG A 188 20.47 0.67 -5.52
N GLU A 189 20.98 -0.49 -5.12
CA GLU A 189 21.36 -1.56 -6.04
C GLU A 189 20.22 -1.97 -6.97
N LEU A 190 20.55 -2.17 -8.25
CA LEU A 190 19.59 -2.55 -9.27
C LEU A 190 19.22 -4.03 -9.14
N ASN A 191 17.99 -4.31 -8.73
CA ASN A 191 17.41 -5.64 -8.92
C ASN A 191 17.15 -5.92 -10.42
N THR A 192 18.06 -6.67 -11.05
CA THR A 192 17.99 -7.04 -12.47
C THR A 192 16.72 -7.80 -12.83
N ARG A 193 16.23 -8.71 -11.95
CA ARG A 193 14.98 -9.46 -12.21
C ARG A 193 13.78 -8.53 -12.36
N ARG A 194 13.74 -7.42 -11.60
CA ARG A 194 12.68 -6.42 -11.72
C ARG A 194 12.78 -5.61 -13.01
N ALA A 195 14.00 -5.29 -13.47
CA ALA A 195 14.21 -4.62 -14.75
C ALA A 195 13.78 -5.50 -15.93
N VAL A 196 14.14 -6.79 -15.90
CA VAL A 196 13.70 -7.80 -16.89
C VAL A 196 12.17 -7.82 -16.98
N ARG A 197 11.46 -7.94 -15.87
CA ARG A 197 9.99 -7.93 -15.86
C ARG A 197 9.36 -6.66 -16.45
N ILE A 198 10.00 -5.50 -16.26
CA ILE A 198 9.53 -4.24 -16.88
C ILE A 198 9.78 -4.26 -18.39
N SER A 199 10.92 -4.79 -18.84
CA SER A 199 11.19 -4.99 -20.26
C SER A 199 10.16 -5.92 -20.90
N ASP A 200 9.89 -7.08 -20.28
CA ASP A 200 8.89 -8.03 -20.77
C ASP A 200 7.52 -7.35 -20.89
N TYR A 201 7.10 -6.65 -19.82
CA TYR A 201 5.87 -5.86 -19.81
C TYR A 201 5.79 -4.87 -20.99
N ILE A 202 6.84 -4.10 -21.29
CA ILE A 202 6.83 -3.16 -22.41
C ILE A 202 6.74 -3.90 -23.76
N VAL A 203 7.56 -4.94 -23.95
CA VAL A 203 7.67 -5.67 -25.23
C VAL A 203 6.39 -6.44 -25.55
N GLU A 204 5.77 -7.06 -24.56
CA GLU A 204 4.54 -7.84 -24.71
C GLU A 204 3.29 -6.98 -24.87
N ASN A 205 3.35 -5.70 -24.45
CA ASN A 205 2.19 -4.82 -24.38
C ASN A 205 2.39 -3.49 -25.12
N GLN A 206 3.09 -3.49 -26.25
CA GLN A 206 3.47 -2.27 -27.00
C GLN A 206 2.33 -1.31 -27.34
N ARG A 207 1.07 -1.78 -27.35
CA ARG A 207 -0.10 -0.96 -27.70
C ARG A 207 -0.80 -0.30 -26.51
N ASP A 208 -0.51 -0.73 -25.27
CA ASP A 208 -1.28 -0.31 -24.11
C ASP A 208 -0.49 -0.33 -22.78
N TYR A 209 0.83 -0.49 -22.81
CA TYR A 209 1.66 -0.39 -21.61
C TYR A 209 1.63 1.03 -21.02
N VAL A 210 1.79 1.14 -19.69
CA VAL A 210 1.82 2.42 -18.98
C VAL A 210 2.98 2.44 -18.00
N LEU A 211 3.82 3.47 -18.08
CA LEU A 211 4.92 3.69 -17.15
C LEU A 211 4.68 4.95 -16.30
N PRO A 212 4.81 4.86 -14.96
CA PRO A 212 4.80 6.04 -14.12
C PRO A 212 6.03 6.92 -14.40
N ALA A 213 5.93 8.21 -14.07
CA ALA A 213 7.02 9.17 -14.23
C ALA A 213 8.27 8.80 -13.41
N LEU A 214 9.45 9.06 -13.96
CA LEU A 214 10.71 8.94 -13.23
C LEU A 214 11.01 10.25 -12.51
N THR A 215 11.81 10.20 -11.45
CA THR A 215 12.26 11.39 -10.72
C THR A 215 13.77 11.45 -10.73
N SER A 216 14.31 12.62 -11.05
CA SER A 216 15.74 12.87 -11.08
C SER A 216 16.14 14.20 -10.44
N SER A 217 17.29 14.17 -9.76
CA SER A 217 18.04 15.36 -9.33
C SER A 217 19.13 15.69 -10.36
N VAL A 218 19.29 16.98 -10.68
CA VAL A 218 20.29 17.50 -11.63
C VAL A 218 21.29 18.36 -10.87
N SER A 219 22.59 18.03 -10.97
CA SER A 219 23.66 18.68 -10.20
C SER A 219 23.98 20.11 -10.64
N ALA A 220 23.50 20.51 -11.81
CA ALA A 220 23.74 21.82 -12.39
C ALA A 220 22.43 22.58 -12.57
N ARG A 221 22.51 23.91 -12.58
CA ARG A 221 21.34 24.78 -12.71
C ARG A 221 20.78 24.63 -14.12
N MET A 222 19.51 24.24 -14.21
CA MET A 222 18.78 24.15 -15.48
C MET A 222 18.24 25.52 -15.87
N TRP A 223 18.08 25.79 -17.17
CA TRP A 223 17.46 27.02 -17.68
C TRP A 223 16.13 26.68 -18.34
N PHE A 224 15.13 27.55 -18.16
CA PHE A 224 13.78 27.31 -18.66
C PHE A 224 13.32 28.46 -19.53
N ASP A 225 13.17 28.18 -20.82
CA ASP A 225 12.65 29.15 -21.79
C ASP A 225 11.13 29.04 -21.87
N ALA A 226 10.44 29.90 -21.14
CA ALA A 226 8.98 29.95 -21.16
C ALA A 226 8.44 30.35 -22.54
N LEU A 227 7.39 29.67 -22.99
CA LEU A 227 6.72 30.03 -24.24
C LEU A 227 6.06 31.42 -24.13
N PRO A 228 6.16 32.26 -25.17
CA PRO A 228 5.47 33.56 -25.22
C PRO A 228 3.95 33.40 -25.06
N GLY A 229 3.30 34.35 -24.38
CA GLY A 229 1.85 34.36 -24.20
C GLY A 229 1.28 33.42 -23.13
N ASN A 230 2.15 32.73 -22.37
CA ASN A 230 1.73 31.84 -21.31
C ASN A 230 1.52 32.58 -19.97
N HIS A 231 0.26 32.70 -19.53
CA HIS A 231 -0.06 33.23 -18.21
C HIS A 231 0.56 32.36 -17.09
N GLY A 232 1.55 32.91 -16.40
CA GLY A 232 2.29 32.22 -15.34
C GLY A 232 3.53 31.46 -15.82
N GLN A 233 3.92 31.56 -17.10
CA GLN A 233 5.20 31.06 -17.62
C GLN A 233 5.50 29.59 -17.21
N ARG A 234 4.50 28.71 -17.30
CA ARG A 234 4.61 27.32 -16.82
C ARG A 234 4.95 26.31 -17.90
N LEU A 235 4.79 26.64 -19.18
CA LEU A 235 5.10 25.77 -20.33
C LEU A 235 6.26 26.39 -21.08
N GLY A 236 7.23 25.57 -21.46
CA GLY A 236 8.49 26.04 -22.01
C GLY A 236 9.42 24.91 -22.42
N MET A 237 10.63 25.30 -22.79
CA MET A 237 11.74 24.39 -23.03
C MET A 237 12.60 24.34 -21.78
N LEU A 238 12.72 23.16 -21.16
CA LEU A 238 13.72 22.92 -20.13
C LEU A 238 15.02 22.56 -20.82
N ASN A 239 16.08 23.25 -20.44
CA ASN A 239 17.38 23.06 -21.01
C ASN A 239 18.35 22.65 -19.88
N ILE A 240 19.02 21.53 -20.09
CA ILE A 240 19.89 20.88 -19.10
C ILE A 240 21.33 20.91 -19.65
N PRO A 241 22.32 21.39 -18.89
CA PRO A 241 23.73 21.31 -19.28
C PRO A 241 24.16 19.86 -19.55
N LEU A 242 24.92 19.60 -20.62
CA LEU A 242 25.40 18.24 -20.95
C LEU A 242 26.41 17.68 -19.94
N ASP A 243 27.13 18.56 -19.24
CA ASP A 243 28.06 18.22 -18.15
C ASP A 243 27.36 18.04 -16.79
N ALA A 244 26.04 18.25 -16.74
CA ALA A 244 25.26 18.03 -15.53
C ALA A 244 25.21 16.54 -15.15
N VAL A 245 25.48 16.26 -13.88
CA VAL A 245 25.28 14.94 -13.29
C VAL A 245 23.79 14.77 -12.96
N MET A 246 23.18 13.74 -13.54
CA MET A 246 21.76 13.42 -13.34
C MET A 246 21.60 12.14 -12.52
N LEU A 247 21.01 12.27 -11.33
CA LEU A 247 20.78 11.16 -10.39
C LEU A 247 19.33 10.73 -10.46
N ILE A 248 19.05 9.42 -10.54
CA ILE A 248 17.68 8.90 -10.48
C ILE A 248 17.28 8.66 -9.02
N ASN A 249 16.35 9.46 -8.48
CA ASN A 249 15.79 9.25 -7.15
C ASN A 249 14.70 8.15 -7.16
N ASP A 250 13.95 8.04 -8.26
CA ASP A 250 12.98 6.97 -8.47
C ASP A 250 12.86 6.60 -9.95
N GLY A 251 12.80 5.30 -10.22
CA GLY A 251 12.64 4.77 -11.58
C GLY A 251 13.86 4.08 -12.19
N GLN A 252 14.90 3.76 -11.42
CA GLN A 252 16.08 3.03 -11.94
C GLN A 252 15.72 1.72 -12.66
N HIS A 253 14.78 0.94 -12.12
CA HIS A 253 14.31 -0.31 -12.72
C HIS A 253 13.55 -0.06 -14.02
N ARG A 254 12.84 1.08 -14.12
CA ARG A 254 12.13 1.49 -15.34
C ARG A 254 13.11 1.94 -16.41
N ARG A 255 14.10 2.76 -16.07
CA ARG A 255 15.18 3.16 -17.00
C ARG A 255 15.91 1.94 -17.55
N SER A 256 16.30 1.00 -16.69
CA SER A 256 16.96 -0.25 -17.11
C SER A 256 16.03 -1.16 -17.93
N GLY A 257 14.77 -1.31 -17.53
CA GLY A 257 13.78 -2.09 -18.28
C GLY A 257 13.49 -1.50 -19.67
N ILE A 258 13.40 -0.18 -19.80
CA ILE A 258 13.29 0.53 -21.07
C ILE A 258 14.52 0.25 -21.95
N GLU A 259 15.72 0.33 -21.38
CA GLU A 259 16.96 0.04 -22.10
C GLU A 259 16.97 -1.39 -22.66
N MET A 260 16.56 -2.36 -21.85
CA MET A 260 16.44 -3.77 -22.27
C MET A 260 15.35 -3.95 -23.33
N ALA A 261 14.22 -3.25 -23.22
CA ALA A 261 13.13 -3.29 -24.18
C ALA A 261 13.56 -2.72 -25.55
N ILE A 262 14.28 -1.59 -25.58
CA ILE A 262 14.82 -0.99 -26.81
C ILE A 262 15.75 -1.96 -27.55
N ARG A 263 16.56 -2.74 -26.83
CA ARG A 263 17.45 -3.74 -27.45
C ARG A 263 16.68 -4.84 -28.17
N ARG A 264 15.47 -5.16 -27.70
CA ARG A 264 14.58 -6.17 -28.30
C ARG A 264 13.70 -5.59 -29.41
N VAL A 265 13.21 -4.37 -29.21
CA VAL A 265 12.32 -3.65 -30.13
C VAL A 265 12.87 -2.23 -30.34
N PRO A 266 13.74 -2.02 -31.35
CA PRO A 266 14.39 -0.73 -31.58
C PRO A 266 13.45 0.44 -31.87
N ASP A 267 12.23 0.18 -32.33
CA ASP A 267 11.22 1.21 -32.62
C ASP A 267 10.76 1.95 -31.36
N LEU A 268 10.93 1.35 -30.17
CA LEU A 268 10.63 1.98 -28.89
C LEU A 268 11.50 3.21 -28.59
N LYS A 269 12.59 3.44 -29.33
CA LYS A 269 13.51 4.57 -29.10
C LYS A 269 12.83 5.93 -29.12
N SER A 270 11.80 6.10 -29.94
CA SER A 270 11.06 7.36 -30.11
C SER A 270 9.93 7.55 -29.10
N GLU A 271 9.54 6.50 -28.37
CA GLU A 271 8.54 6.61 -27.32
C GLU A 271 9.08 7.43 -26.14
N MET A 272 8.18 8.05 -25.38
CA MET A 272 8.55 9.01 -24.34
C MET A 272 8.04 8.58 -22.97
N VAL A 273 8.78 8.96 -21.92
CA VAL A 273 8.33 8.88 -20.53
C VAL A 273 8.49 10.23 -19.86
N THR A 274 7.56 10.55 -18.97
CA THR A 274 7.67 11.74 -18.14
C THR A 274 8.83 11.58 -17.15
N VAL A 275 9.72 12.57 -17.09
CA VAL A 275 10.75 12.70 -16.06
C VAL A 275 10.54 13.99 -15.30
N VAL A 276 10.53 13.90 -13.97
CA VAL A 276 10.44 15.03 -13.06
C VAL A 276 11.85 15.40 -12.59
N PHE A 277 12.31 16.58 -12.98
CA PHE A 277 13.64 17.10 -12.67
C PHE A 277 13.59 18.09 -11.50
N PHE A 278 14.46 17.86 -10.52
CA PHE A 278 14.73 18.76 -9.41
C PHE A 278 16.17 19.26 -9.51
N TYR A 279 16.41 20.51 -9.13
CA TYR A 279 17.78 20.98 -8.90
C TYR A 279 18.34 20.30 -7.65
N ASP A 280 19.54 19.72 -7.77
CA ASP A 280 20.23 19.08 -6.66
C ASP A 280 20.92 20.12 -5.78
N GLU A 281 20.57 20.16 -4.50
CA GLU A 281 21.28 20.97 -3.49
C GLU A 281 22.30 20.12 -2.70
N GLY A 282 22.55 18.88 -3.15
CA GLY A 282 23.55 17.97 -2.61
C GLY A 282 22.97 16.65 -2.11
N LEU A 283 23.87 15.71 -1.83
CA LEU A 283 23.59 14.31 -1.50
C LEU A 283 22.47 14.12 -0.46
N LYS A 284 22.51 14.88 0.64
CA LYS A 284 21.51 14.78 1.72
C LYS A 284 20.08 15.03 1.22
N ARG A 285 19.90 16.00 0.32
CA ARG A 285 18.57 16.31 -0.25
C ARG A 285 18.15 15.22 -1.24
N SER A 286 19.07 14.75 -2.08
CA SER A 286 18.79 13.65 -3.01
C SER A 286 18.33 12.37 -2.28
N GLN A 287 19.01 12.02 -1.17
CA GLN A 287 18.62 10.92 -0.28
C GLN A 287 17.26 11.14 0.39
N GLN A 288 16.95 12.39 0.81
CA GLN A 288 15.64 12.72 1.36
C GLN A 288 14.53 12.56 0.33
N ILE A 289 14.73 13.04 -0.92
CA ILE A 289 13.78 12.85 -2.02
C ILE A 289 13.54 11.36 -2.28
N PHE A 290 14.60 10.56 -2.31
CA PHE A 290 14.49 9.09 -2.43
C PHE A 290 13.61 8.51 -1.31
N SER A 291 13.87 8.89 -0.05
CA SER A 291 13.12 8.41 1.11
C SER A 291 11.65 8.83 1.05
N ASP A 292 11.37 10.10 0.72
CA ASP A 292 10.02 10.63 0.66
C ASP A 292 9.17 9.93 -0.40
N ILE A 293 9.72 9.72 -1.60
CA ILE A 293 9.00 9.02 -2.68
C ILE A 293 8.70 7.57 -2.27
N ASN A 294 9.69 6.85 -1.76
CA ASN A 294 9.54 5.41 -1.50
C ASN A 294 8.76 5.09 -0.21
N CYS A 295 8.84 5.95 0.82
CA CYS A 295 8.19 5.71 2.11
C CYS A 295 6.77 6.27 2.20
N LYS A 296 6.44 7.33 1.45
CA LYS A 296 5.11 7.96 1.50
C LYS A 296 4.12 7.37 0.49
N GLN A 297 4.61 6.67 -0.53
CA GLN A 297 3.74 6.00 -1.50
C GLN A 297 3.06 4.77 -0.88
N VAL A 298 1.73 4.85 -0.71
CA VAL A 298 0.93 3.69 -0.28
C VAL A 298 0.67 2.81 -1.50
N LYS A 299 1.19 1.58 -1.47
CA LYS A 299 0.88 0.59 -2.52
C LYS A 299 -0.57 0.15 -2.38
N PRO A 300 -1.31 0.00 -3.50
CA PRO A 300 -2.59 -0.69 -3.50
C PRO A 300 -2.44 -2.08 -2.87
N SER A 301 -3.52 -2.60 -2.28
CA SER A 301 -3.50 -3.94 -1.73
C SER A 301 -3.26 -4.97 -2.84
N ALA A 302 -2.66 -6.11 -2.47
CA ALA A 302 -2.50 -7.23 -3.41
C ALA A 302 -3.85 -7.76 -3.92
N ALA A 303 -4.92 -7.64 -3.11
CA ALA A 303 -6.27 -8.03 -3.49
C ALA A 303 -6.82 -7.13 -4.62
N LEU A 304 -6.76 -5.81 -4.43
CA LEU A 304 -7.18 -4.83 -5.44
C LEU A 304 -6.36 -4.96 -6.72
N SER A 305 -5.03 -5.09 -6.58
CA SER A 305 -4.12 -5.24 -7.71
C SER A 305 -4.49 -6.48 -8.55
N ALA A 306 -4.77 -7.62 -7.92
CA ALA A 306 -5.17 -8.84 -8.62
C ALA A 306 -6.55 -8.72 -9.31
N LEU A 307 -7.49 -7.97 -8.72
CA LEU A 307 -8.82 -7.78 -9.31
C LEU A 307 -8.79 -6.86 -10.53
N PHE A 308 -7.99 -5.80 -10.50
CA PHE A 308 -7.89 -4.83 -11.60
C PHE A 308 -6.93 -5.26 -12.70
N ASP A 309 -6.14 -6.30 -12.47
CA ASP A 309 -5.23 -6.85 -13.47
C ASP A 309 -5.96 -7.74 -14.48
N HIS A 310 -6.07 -7.25 -15.71
CA HIS A 310 -6.70 -7.96 -16.84
C HIS A 310 -5.69 -8.57 -17.82
N ARG A 311 -4.41 -8.65 -17.46
CA ARG A 311 -3.35 -9.19 -18.32
C ARG A 311 -2.88 -10.55 -17.84
N GLU A 312 -2.64 -10.69 -16.55
CA GLU A 312 -2.13 -11.94 -15.99
C GLU A 312 -3.18 -13.05 -16.03
N LEU A 313 -2.87 -14.16 -16.71
CA LEU A 313 -3.80 -15.28 -16.89
C LEU A 313 -4.30 -15.85 -15.56
N VAL A 314 -3.45 -15.91 -14.53
CA VAL A 314 -3.87 -16.41 -13.20
C VAL A 314 -4.91 -15.47 -12.56
N ASN A 315 -4.82 -14.16 -12.80
CA ASN A 315 -5.79 -13.17 -12.28
C ASN A 315 -7.09 -13.18 -13.10
N ILE A 316 -7.01 -13.38 -14.41
CA ILE A 316 -8.19 -13.61 -15.27
C ILE A 316 -8.93 -14.86 -14.81
N TRP A 317 -8.22 -15.98 -14.68
CA TRP A 317 -8.76 -17.26 -14.23
C TRP A 317 -9.38 -17.19 -12.82
N LEU A 318 -8.73 -16.50 -11.88
CA LEU A 318 -9.28 -16.22 -10.55
C LEU A 318 -10.66 -15.55 -10.63
N LYS A 319 -10.80 -14.53 -11.48
CA LYS A 319 -12.06 -13.81 -11.67
C LYS A 319 -13.12 -14.70 -12.32
N GLU A 320 -12.75 -15.48 -13.33
CA GLU A 320 -13.64 -16.43 -13.99
C GLU A 320 -14.17 -17.50 -13.01
N VAL A 321 -13.32 -18.09 -12.17
CA VAL A 321 -13.73 -19.08 -11.15
C VAL A 321 -14.61 -18.44 -10.08
N MET A 322 -14.27 -17.25 -9.60
CA MET A 322 -15.09 -16.55 -8.61
C MET A 322 -16.51 -16.27 -9.12
N GLN A 323 -16.65 -15.90 -10.39
CA GLN A 323 -17.93 -15.63 -11.03
C GLN A 323 -18.68 -16.92 -11.39
N GLY A 324 -17.97 -17.97 -11.80
CA GLY A 324 -18.56 -19.24 -12.23
C GLY A 324 -19.04 -20.14 -11.10
N VAL A 325 -18.42 -20.08 -9.91
CA VAL A 325 -18.82 -20.91 -8.76
C VAL A 325 -19.96 -20.22 -7.98
N PRO A 326 -21.15 -20.85 -7.85
CA PRO A 326 -22.29 -20.24 -7.17
C PRO A 326 -21.99 -19.82 -5.73
N GLY A 327 -22.38 -18.60 -5.37
CA GLY A 327 -22.24 -18.07 -3.99
C GLY A 327 -20.81 -17.75 -3.54
N LEU A 328 -19.78 -18.10 -4.32
CA LEU A 328 -18.38 -17.91 -3.92
C LEU A 328 -17.99 -16.43 -3.85
N THR A 329 -18.37 -15.64 -4.86
CA THR A 329 -18.01 -14.21 -4.93
C THR A 329 -18.45 -13.42 -3.68
N SER A 330 -19.57 -13.78 -3.04
CA SER A 330 -20.05 -13.12 -1.82
C SER A 330 -19.31 -13.57 -0.55
N LYS A 331 -18.44 -14.57 -0.63
CA LYS A 331 -17.61 -15.03 0.49
C LYS A 331 -16.16 -14.56 0.39
N ILE A 332 -15.81 -13.82 -0.66
CA ILE A 332 -14.44 -13.34 -0.87
C ILE A 332 -14.32 -11.84 -0.56
N GLU A 333 -13.35 -11.50 0.29
CA GLU A 333 -12.89 -10.13 0.58
C GLU A 333 -11.98 -9.64 -0.55
N LYS A 334 -12.34 -8.49 -1.12
CA LYS A 334 -11.82 -7.96 -2.38
C LYS A 334 -10.88 -6.78 -2.19
N GLU A 335 -11.02 -6.05 -1.08
CA GLU A 335 -10.27 -4.83 -0.87
C GLU A 335 -8.97 -5.05 -0.11
N THR A 336 -8.97 -5.94 0.86
CA THR A 336 -7.83 -6.16 1.77
C THR A 336 -7.22 -7.55 1.57
N ALA A 337 -5.94 -7.67 1.92
CA ALA A 337 -5.24 -8.96 1.83
C ALA A 337 -5.72 -9.99 2.88
N SER A 338 -6.42 -9.53 3.92
CA SER A 338 -6.91 -10.34 5.04
C SER A 338 -8.32 -9.95 5.44
N VAL A 339 -9.11 -10.93 5.86
CA VAL A 339 -10.50 -10.71 6.27
C VAL A 339 -10.56 -10.14 7.69
N GLY A 340 -11.31 -9.06 7.88
CA GLY A 340 -11.54 -8.46 9.20
C GLY A 340 -12.44 -9.33 10.10
N ALA A 341 -12.26 -9.23 11.42
CA ALA A 341 -12.97 -10.06 12.40
C ALA A 341 -14.51 -9.99 12.28
N LYS A 342 -15.06 -8.80 11.99
CA LYS A 342 -16.50 -8.56 11.83
C LYS A 342 -17.00 -8.66 10.38
N SER A 343 -16.12 -9.01 9.43
CA SER A 343 -16.53 -9.12 8.02
C SER A 343 -17.56 -10.24 7.84
N SER A 344 -18.36 -10.18 6.79
CA SER A 344 -19.23 -11.29 6.36
C SER A 344 -18.54 -12.24 5.36
N ARG A 345 -17.29 -11.91 4.94
CA ARG A 345 -16.50 -12.71 3.99
C ARG A 345 -15.71 -13.81 4.71
N LEU A 346 -15.39 -14.91 4.06
CA LEU A 346 -14.64 -16.02 4.67
C LEU A 346 -13.15 -15.93 4.35
N TRP A 347 -12.82 -15.68 3.09
CA TRP A 347 -11.43 -15.65 2.59
C TRP A 347 -11.16 -14.35 1.83
N SER A 348 -9.89 -13.95 1.71
CA SER A 348 -9.50 -12.85 0.81
C SER A 348 -9.18 -13.37 -0.59
N VAL A 349 -9.28 -12.50 -1.60
CA VAL A 349 -8.82 -12.76 -2.98
C VAL A 349 -7.41 -13.35 -2.99
N VAL A 350 -6.52 -12.83 -2.14
CA VAL A 350 -5.13 -13.31 -2.05
C VAL A 350 -5.06 -14.76 -1.55
N SER A 351 -5.77 -15.09 -0.47
CA SER A 351 -5.81 -16.47 0.03
C SER A 351 -6.48 -17.43 -0.95
N PHE A 352 -7.53 -16.98 -1.63
CA PHE A 352 -8.26 -17.79 -2.59
C PHE A 352 -7.44 -18.05 -3.86
N LYS A 353 -6.76 -17.04 -4.39
CA LYS A 353 -5.79 -17.19 -5.48
C LYS A 353 -4.71 -18.21 -5.13
N LYS A 354 -4.17 -18.13 -3.90
CA LYS A 354 -3.15 -19.08 -3.41
C LYS A 354 -3.69 -20.51 -3.32
N PHE A 355 -4.92 -20.68 -2.81
CA PHE A 355 -5.60 -21.97 -2.79
C PHE A 355 -5.73 -22.57 -4.19
N MET A 356 -6.28 -21.81 -5.15
CA MET A 356 -6.48 -22.27 -6.53
C MET A 356 -5.15 -22.66 -7.18
N SER A 357 -4.14 -21.80 -7.04
CA SER A 357 -2.79 -22.02 -7.58
C SER A 357 -2.15 -23.26 -6.99
N ALA A 358 -2.29 -23.47 -5.68
CA ALA A 358 -1.76 -24.64 -4.99
C ALA A 358 -2.47 -25.94 -5.38
N LEU A 359 -3.80 -25.93 -5.46
CA LEU A 359 -4.61 -27.11 -5.82
C LEU A 359 -4.33 -27.56 -7.25
N CYS A 360 -4.29 -26.60 -8.18
CA CYS A 360 -4.10 -26.87 -9.61
C CYS A 360 -2.62 -26.83 -10.05
N GLY A 361 -1.66 -26.63 -9.15
CA GLY A 361 -0.25 -26.53 -9.54
C GLY A 361 0.08 -25.40 -10.54
N VAL A 362 -0.75 -24.37 -10.60
CA VAL A 362 -0.59 -23.24 -11.53
C VAL A 362 0.19 -22.12 -10.87
N ASN A 363 1.13 -21.53 -11.59
CA ASN A 363 1.88 -20.35 -11.22
C ASN A 363 2.17 -19.50 -12.47
N ASP A 364 2.68 -18.28 -12.28
CA ASP A 364 2.93 -17.34 -13.39
C ASP A 364 3.86 -17.93 -14.47
N GLY A 365 4.76 -18.87 -14.12
CA GLY A 365 5.69 -19.50 -15.06
C GLY A 365 5.10 -20.62 -15.92
N ASN A 366 3.96 -21.21 -15.54
CA ASN A 366 3.28 -22.25 -16.33
C ASN A 366 1.82 -21.89 -16.68
N ALA A 367 1.37 -20.69 -16.32
CA ALA A 367 0.01 -20.22 -16.56
C ALA A 367 -0.34 -20.22 -18.05
N GLU A 368 0.58 -19.82 -18.93
CA GLU A 368 0.36 -19.83 -20.38
C GLU A 368 0.07 -21.25 -20.89
N LEU A 369 0.89 -22.22 -20.49
CA LEU A 369 0.73 -23.62 -20.88
C LEU A 369 -0.62 -24.21 -20.44
N ILE A 370 -1.11 -23.81 -19.27
CA ILE A 370 -2.28 -24.43 -18.63
C ILE A 370 -3.59 -23.66 -18.91
N LEU A 371 -3.53 -22.33 -18.91
CA LEU A 371 -4.70 -21.45 -18.86
C LEU A 371 -4.91 -20.64 -20.14
N ALA A 372 -4.03 -20.67 -21.13
CA ALA A 372 -4.21 -19.90 -22.37
C ALA A 372 -5.51 -20.31 -23.11
N ASP A 373 -5.79 -21.62 -23.17
CA ASP A 373 -7.01 -22.15 -23.79
C ASP A 373 -8.26 -21.87 -22.91
N ALA A 374 -9.21 -21.12 -23.47
CA ALA A 374 -10.49 -20.84 -22.84
C ALA A 374 -11.29 -22.10 -22.49
N LYS A 375 -11.13 -23.20 -23.25
CA LYS A 375 -11.76 -24.48 -22.94
C LYS A 375 -11.21 -25.07 -21.65
N GLN A 376 -9.89 -25.01 -21.43
CA GLN A 376 -9.26 -25.44 -20.19
C GLN A 376 -9.72 -24.61 -19.00
N ARG A 377 -9.81 -23.28 -19.16
CA ARG A 377 -10.37 -22.43 -18.11
C ARG A 377 -11.82 -22.79 -17.80
N LYS A 378 -12.66 -23.04 -18.80
CA LYS A 378 -14.04 -23.48 -18.59
C LYS A 378 -14.14 -24.84 -17.89
N ALA A 379 -13.31 -25.81 -18.27
CA ALA A 379 -13.21 -27.10 -17.60
C ALA A 379 -12.81 -26.93 -16.12
N SER A 380 -11.93 -25.96 -15.84
CA SER A 380 -11.52 -25.66 -14.46
C SER A 380 -12.64 -25.11 -13.60
N ILE A 381 -13.50 -24.24 -14.16
CA ILE A 381 -14.68 -23.72 -13.46
C ILE A 381 -15.64 -24.87 -13.13
N ALA A 382 -15.90 -25.76 -14.09
CA ALA A 382 -16.74 -26.94 -13.87
C ALA A 382 -16.17 -27.88 -12.79
N PHE A 383 -14.86 -28.05 -12.74
CA PHE A 383 -14.18 -28.75 -11.65
C PHE A 383 -14.40 -28.07 -10.30
N PHE A 384 -14.19 -26.75 -10.18
CA PHE A 384 -14.41 -26.07 -8.91
C PHE A 384 -15.88 -26.14 -8.46
N ILE A 385 -16.85 -26.10 -9.37
CA ILE A 385 -18.27 -26.31 -9.03
C ILE A 385 -18.46 -27.69 -8.39
N ARG A 386 -17.95 -28.77 -9.01
CA ARG A 386 -18.03 -30.13 -8.46
C ARG A 386 -17.27 -30.26 -7.13
N PHE A 387 -16.08 -29.66 -7.04
CA PHE A 387 -15.25 -29.68 -5.83
C PHE A 387 -15.96 -29.02 -4.65
N PHE A 388 -16.49 -27.81 -4.84
CA PHE A 388 -17.22 -27.11 -3.78
C PHE A 388 -18.56 -27.78 -3.44
N ALA A 389 -19.21 -28.45 -4.39
CA ALA A 389 -20.40 -29.27 -4.13
C ALA A 389 -20.06 -30.47 -3.24
N ALA A 390 -19.00 -31.21 -3.55
CA ALA A 390 -18.53 -32.33 -2.73
C ALA A 390 -18.14 -31.88 -1.30
N LEU A 391 -17.49 -30.72 -1.16
CA LEU A 391 -17.21 -30.14 0.16
C LEU A 391 -18.49 -29.75 0.90
N ALA A 392 -19.49 -29.19 0.22
CA ALA A 392 -20.78 -28.85 0.83
C ALA A 392 -21.54 -30.09 1.32
N GLU A 393 -21.43 -31.20 0.60
CA GLU A 393 -22.06 -32.47 0.95
C GLU A 393 -21.36 -33.16 2.12
N HIS A 394 -20.02 -33.17 2.12
CA HIS A 394 -19.27 -34.04 3.03
C HIS A 394 -18.55 -33.32 4.16
N VAL A 395 -18.17 -32.05 4.05
CA VAL A 395 -17.45 -31.36 5.13
C VAL A 395 -18.43 -30.78 6.15
N PRO A 396 -18.39 -31.19 7.43
CA PRO A 396 -19.31 -30.69 8.44
C PRO A 396 -19.23 -29.17 8.58
N GLY A 397 -20.38 -28.50 8.47
CA GLY A 397 -20.49 -27.04 8.57
C GLY A 397 -20.20 -26.27 7.28
N TRP A 398 -19.76 -26.91 6.19
CA TRP A 398 -19.42 -26.22 4.94
C TRP A 398 -20.63 -25.62 4.22
N ALA A 399 -21.68 -26.42 4.00
CA ALA A 399 -22.92 -25.95 3.39
C ALA A 399 -23.55 -24.76 4.14
N PRO A 400 -23.78 -24.79 5.48
CA PRO A 400 -24.35 -23.65 6.20
C PRO A 400 -23.42 -22.42 6.22
N MET A 401 -22.09 -22.62 6.26
CA MET A 401 -21.10 -21.54 6.14
C MET A 401 -21.21 -20.82 4.77
N MET A 402 -21.25 -21.59 3.68
CA MET A 402 -21.37 -21.05 2.33
C MET A 402 -22.76 -20.46 2.06
N GLY A 403 -23.82 -21.08 2.59
CA GLY A 403 -25.20 -20.58 2.50
C GLY A 403 -25.47 -19.34 3.36
N GLY A 404 -24.60 -19.01 4.32
CA GLY A 404 -24.77 -17.87 5.24
C GLY A 404 -25.70 -18.14 6.42
N LEU A 405 -26.11 -19.39 6.63
CA LEU A 405 -26.81 -19.83 7.83
C LEU A 405 -25.89 -19.79 9.06
N LEU A 406 -24.59 -20.02 8.85
CA LEU A 406 -23.57 -19.84 9.86
C LEU A 406 -22.77 -18.56 9.56
N PRO A 407 -22.86 -17.52 10.42
CA PRO A 407 -22.18 -16.25 10.19
C PRO A 407 -20.66 -16.40 10.09
N ALA A 408 -20.05 -15.70 9.13
CA ALA A 408 -18.60 -15.81 8.91
C ALA A 408 -17.76 -15.39 10.14
N SER A 409 -18.29 -14.52 11.01
CA SER A 409 -17.68 -14.17 12.30
C SER A 409 -17.59 -15.37 13.24
N GLU A 410 -18.68 -16.12 13.41
CA GLU A 410 -18.74 -17.30 14.27
C GLU A 410 -17.89 -18.43 13.71
N VAL A 411 -17.94 -18.66 12.38
CA VAL A 411 -17.02 -19.60 11.71
C VAL A 411 -15.58 -19.23 12.02
N ARG A 412 -15.24 -17.94 11.95
CA ARG A 412 -13.88 -17.47 12.22
C ARG A 412 -13.51 -17.52 13.69
N GLU A 413 -14.44 -17.60 14.62
CA GLU A 413 -14.19 -17.73 16.05
C GLU A 413 -13.96 -19.20 16.41
N ASP A 414 -14.87 -20.09 16.01
CA ASP A 414 -14.94 -21.45 16.53
C ASP A 414 -14.48 -22.54 15.56
N MET A 415 -14.56 -22.29 14.25
CA MET A 415 -14.33 -23.31 13.23
C MET A 415 -13.02 -23.09 12.47
N LEU A 416 -12.37 -24.18 12.10
CA LEU A 416 -11.16 -24.19 11.28
C LEU A 416 -11.50 -23.98 9.80
N ILE A 417 -12.64 -24.51 9.34
CA ILE A 417 -13.01 -24.61 7.91
C ILE A 417 -13.12 -23.26 7.19
N GLY A 418 -13.39 -22.17 7.92
CA GLY A 418 -13.44 -20.81 7.36
C GLY A 418 -12.09 -20.10 7.27
N HIS A 419 -11.00 -20.70 7.75
CA HIS A 419 -9.67 -20.07 7.73
C HIS A 419 -8.90 -20.40 6.46
N ALA A 420 -8.06 -19.45 6.03
CA ALA A 420 -7.20 -19.64 4.85
C ALA A 420 -6.25 -20.83 5.00
N VAL A 421 -5.77 -21.16 6.20
CA VAL A 421 -4.90 -22.32 6.43
C VAL A 421 -5.60 -23.64 6.08
N PHE A 422 -6.89 -23.78 6.40
CA PHE A 422 -7.66 -24.98 6.07
C PHE A 422 -7.85 -25.11 4.56
N LEU A 423 -8.19 -23.99 3.91
CA LEU A 423 -8.36 -23.95 2.47
C LEU A 423 -7.05 -24.30 1.75
N GLU A 424 -5.92 -23.72 2.17
CA GLU A 424 -4.60 -24.06 1.63
C GLU A 424 -4.20 -25.53 1.93
N ALA A 425 -4.55 -26.07 3.09
CA ALA A 425 -4.30 -27.46 3.44
C ALA A 425 -5.13 -28.43 2.59
N LEU A 426 -6.39 -28.10 2.32
CA LEU A 426 -7.23 -28.85 1.37
C LEU A 426 -6.61 -28.88 -0.02
N ALA A 427 -6.10 -27.75 -0.51
CA ALA A 427 -5.39 -27.69 -1.78
C ALA A 427 -4.20 -28.65 -1.81
N VAL A 428 -3.34 -28.59 -0.80
CA VAL A 428 -2.15 -29.46 -0.71
C VAL A 428 -2.55 -30.94 -0.59
N ALA A 429 -3.58 -31.26 0.17
CA ALA A 429 -4.05 -32.63 0.36
C ALA A 429 -4.65 -33.22 -0.94
N CYS A 430 -5.40 -32.42 -1.70
CA CYS A 430 -6.14 -32.86 -2.89
C CYS A 430 -5.35 -32.69 -4.20
N ARG A 431 -4.30 -31.87 -4.24
CA ARG A 431 -3.51 -31.60 -5.46
C ARG A 431 -3.12 -32.88 -6.24
N PRO A 432 -2.61 -33.95 -5.61
CA PRO A 432 -2.25 -35.17 -6.35
C PRO A 432 -3.42 -35.94 -6.95
N LEU A 433 -4.66 -35.69 -6.52
CA LEU A 433 -5.86 -36.27 -7.17
C LEU A 433 -6.15 -35.61 -8.51
N LEU A 434 -5.70 -34.35 -8.65
CA LEU A 434 -6.01 -33.51 -9.78
C LEU A 434 -4.87 -33.48 -10.80
N LEU A 435 -3.61 -33.58 -10.40
CA LEU A 435 -2.48 -33.49 -11.33
C LEU A 435 -2.13 -34.82 -11.99
N ASP A 436 -1.89 -34.79 -13.29
CA ASP A 436 -1.29 -35.90 -14.04
C ASP A 436 0.23 -36.01 -13.75
N GLU A 437 0.88 -37.04 -14.32
CA GLU A 437 2.32 -37.30 -14.14
C GLU A 437 3.22 -36.14 -14.63
N ARG A 438 2.71 -35.28 -15.51
CA ARG A 438 3.41 -34.09 -16.03
C ARG A 438 3.18 -32.87 -15.14
N GLY A 439 2.38 -33.00 -14.09
CA GLY A 439 1.98 -31.89 -13.22
C GLY A 439 0.91 -30.98 -13.87
N ILE A 440 0.26 -31.43 -14.93
CA ILE A 440 -0.85 -30.73 -15.59
C ILE A 440 -2.14 -31.24 -14.95
N PRO A 441 -3.04 -30.35 -14.53
CA PRO A 441 -4.29 -30.81 -13.95
C PRO A 441 -5.16 -31.59 -14.96
N ALA A 442 -5.99 -32.49 -14.46
CA ALA A 442 -6.91 -33.31 -15.22
C ALA A 442 -8.33 -33.03 -14.74
N TRP A 443 -8.77 -31.78 -14.87
CA TRP A 443 -10.02 -31.26 -14.30
C TRP A 443 -11.21 -32.17 -14.54
N GLU A 444 -11.41 -32.65 -15.77
CA GLU A 444 -12.56 -33.49 -16.14
C GLU A 444 -12.47 -34.90 -15.53
N ALA A 445 -11.27 -35.49 -15.49
CA ALA A 445 -11.04 -36.85 -15.02
C ALA A 445 -10.79 -36.95 -13.50
N CYS A 446 -10.68 -35.82 -12.80
CA CYS A 446 -10.41 -35.80 -11.35
C CYS A 446 -11.54 -36.50 -10.58
N ASP A 447 -11.18 -37.57 -9.89
CA ASP A 447 -12.04 -38.29 -8.95
C ASP A 447 -12.06 -37.56 -7.59
N LEU A 448 -13.25 -37.36 -7.06
CA LEU A 448 -13.52 -36.66 -5.81
C LEU A 448 -14.17 -37.56 -4.74
N THR A 449 -14.34 -38.86 -5.02
CA THR A 449 -15.00 -39.81 -4.11
C THR A 449 -14.34 -39.87 -2.73
N SER A 450 -13.01 -39.74 -2.66
CA SER A 450 -12.29 -39.75 -1.38
C SER A 450 -12.69 -38.58 -0.45
N LEU A 451 -13.26 -37.48 -0.98
CA LEU A 451 -13.75 -36.36 -0.17
C LEU A 451 -14.92 -36.77 0.73
N ALA A 452 -15.65 -37.83 0.41
CA ALA A 452 -16.72 -38.35 1.26
C ALA A 452 -16.26 -38.69 2.68
N LYS A 453 -15.00 -39.13 2.82
CA LYS A 453 -14.41 -39.45 4.12
C LYS A 453 -14.19 -38.22 5.00
N LEU A 454 -14.18 -37.02 4.43
CA LEU A 454 -14.08 -35.79 5.21
C LEU A 454 -15.31 -35.53 6.11
N ALA A 455 -16.40 -36.30 5.96
CA ALA A 455 -17.52 -36.28 6.89
C ALA A 455 -17.15 -36.61 8.33
N SER A 456 -16.05 -37.32 8.56
CA SER A 456 -15.58 -37.66 9.90
C SER A 456 -14.72 -36.59 10.56
N ILE A 457 -14.38 -35.49 9.88
CA ILE A 457 -13.52 -34.46 10.48
C ILE A 457 -14.29 -33.63 11.50
N ASN A 458 -13.62 -33.24 12.58
CA ASN A 458 -14.16 -32.25 13.50
C ASN A 458 -13.79 -30.84 13.01
N PRO A 459 -14.75 -29.99 12.60
CA PRO A 459 -14.46 -28.66 12.06
C PRO A 459 -14.05 -27.65 13.14
N SER A 460 -14.20 -27.96 14.43
CA SER A 460 -13.88 -27.06 15.53
C SER A 460 -12.37 -26.85 15.67
N LYS A 461 -11.93 -25.61 15.92
CA LYS A 461 -10.50 -25.29 16.12
C LYS A 461 -9.88 -25.91 17.36
N ILE A 462 -10.69 -26.16 18.39
CA ILE A 462 -10.21 -26.76 19.64
C ILE A 462 -10.05 -28.28 19.51
N ALA A 463 -10.41 -28.88 18.37
CA ALA A 463 -10.20 -30.30 18.16
C ALA A 463 -8.69 -30.62 18.24
N PRO A 464 -8.31 -31.68 18.99
CA PRO A 464 -6.90 -32.04 19.18
C PRO A 464 -6.13 -32.26 17.88
N SER A 465 -6.84 -32.69 16.83
CA SER A 465 -6.31 -32.91 15.48
C SER A 465 -5.70 -31.67 14.83
N TRP A 466 -6.00 -30.46 15.31
CA TRP A 466 -5.50 -29.21 14.71
C TRP A 466 -4.41 -28.51 15.54
N LYS A 467 -4.22 -28.93 16.78
CA LYS A 467 -3.21 -28.37 17.69
C LYS A 467 -1.80 -28.67 17.16
N TYR A 468 -0.91 -27.68 17.22
CA TYR A 468 0.44 -27.67 16.62
C TYR A 468 0.47 -27.75 15.08
N ARG A 469 -0.69 -27.76 14.42
CA ARG A 469 -0.82 -27.80 12.96
C ARG A 469 -1.37 -26.47 12.48
N ALA A 470 -2.66 -26.38 12.22
CA ALA A 470 -3.35 -25.13 11.88
C ALA A 470 -3.58 -24.21 13.07
N VAL A 471 -3.51 -24.71 14.31
CA VAL A 471 -3.75 -23.94 15.53
C VAL A 471 -2.53 -24.03 16.44
N ASN A 472 -1.94 -22.88 16.75
CA ASN A 472 -0.84 -22.76 17.69
C ASN A 472 -1.29 -23.07 19.12
N ILE A 473 -0.33 -23.31 20.02
CA ILE A 473 -0.62 -23.60 21.43
C ILE A 473 -1.42 -22.49 22.14
N ASN A 474 -1.22 -21.24 21.72
CA ASN A 474 -1.93 -20.07 22.24
C ASN A 474 -3.31 -19.83 21.58
N GLY A 475 -3.81 -20.77 20.78
CA GLY A 475 -5.08 -20.68 20.08
C GLY A 475 -5.07 -19.82 18.81
N THR A 476 -3.95 -19.17 18.47
CA THR A 476 -3.85 -18.41 17.22
C THR A 476 -3.71 -19.32 16.00
N MET A 477 -4.13 -18.84 14.83
CA MET A 477 -4.01 -19.60 13.59
C MET A 477 -2.56 -19.66 13.12
N ASN A 478 -2.08 -20.85 12.77
CA ASN A 478 -0.76 -21.09 12.20
C ASN A 478 -0.84 -21.17 10.67
N LYS A 479 -0.61 -20.05 9.99
CA LYS A 479 -0.63 -19.97 8.52
C LYS A 479 0.76 -20.18 7.88
N THR A 480 1.70 -20.81 8.59
CA THR A 480 3.03 -21.10 8.03
C THR A 480 2.96 -22.23 7.01
N ALA A 481 3.99 -22.37 6.16
CA ALA A 481 4.08 -23.50 5.23
C ALA A 481 4.01 -24.85 5.97
N PHE A 482 4.67 -24.94 7.12
CA PHE A 482 4.58 -26.09 8.01
C PHE A 482 3.14 -26.34 8.49
N GLY A 483 2.47 -25.32 9.02
CA GLY A 483 1.09 -25.47 9.51
C GLY A 483 0.13 -25.96 8.43
N VAL A 484 0.29 -25.49 7.19
CA VAL A 484 -0.48 -25.95 6.03
C VAL A 484 -0.20 -27.42 5.72
N VAL A 485 1.08 -27.82 5.59
CA VAL A 485 1.47 -29.21 5.28
C VAL A 485 1.05 -30.18 6.39
N ALA A 486 1.24 -29.80 7.65
CA ALA A 486 0.84 -30.61 8.80
C ALA A 486 -0.69 -30.72 8.92
N THR A 487 -1.45 -29.72 8.49
CA THR A 487 -2.92 -29.84 8.44
C THR A 487 -3.36 -30.71 7.28
N ALA A 488 -2.67 -30.59 6.15
CA ALA A 488 -2.92 -31.40 4.96
C ALA A 488 -2.65 -32.88 5.19
N SER A 489 -1.67 -33.26 6.03
CA SER A 489 -1.43 -34.66 6.40
C SER A 489 -2.63 -35.29 7.09
N VAL A 490 -3.27 -34.59 8.04
CA VAL A 490 -4.49 -35.05 8.73
C VAL A 490 -5.62 -35.26 7.72
N LEU A 491 -5.88 -34.27 6.87
CA LEU A 491 -6.94 -34.36 5.85
C LEU A 491 -6.70 -35.54 4.90
N ARG A 492 -5.45 -35.73 4.49
CA ARG A 492 -5.07 -36.79 3.55
C ARG A 492 -5.11 -38.17 4.19
N GLY A 493 -4.76 -38.28 5.47
CA GLY A 493 -4.94 -39.49 6.27
C GLY A 493 -6.43 -39.87 6.41
N VAL A 494 -7.31 -38.91 6.66
CA VAL A 494 -8.77 -39.13 6.71
C VAL A 494 -9.32 -39.61 5.36
N MET A 495 -8.82 -39.05 4.26
CA MET A 495 -9.18 -39.50 2.91
C MET A 495 -8.58 -40.87 2.54
N GLU A 496 -7.77 -41.47 3.42
CA GLU A 496 -7.00 -42.71 3.19
C GLU A 496 -6.10 -42.63 1.95
N LEU A 497 -5.48 -41.47 1.75
CA LEU A 497 -4.54 -41.22 0.67
C LEU A 497 -3.09 -41.28 1.19
N PRO A 498 -2.13 -41.71 0.36
CA PRO A 498 -0.74 -41.87 0.78
C PRO A 498 -0.10 -40.53 1.13
N LEU A 499 0.47 -40.40 2.31
CA LEU A 499 1.15 -39.17 2.77
C LEU A 499 2.45 -38.94 2.01
N SER A 500 2.75 -37.67 1.72
CA SER A 500 4.04 -37.28 1.15
C SER A 500 5.17 -37.32 2.20
N PRO A 501 6.46 -37.37 1.78
CA PRO A 501 7.58 -37.31 2.72
C PRO A 501 7.54 -36.08 3.64
N ASP A 502 7.16 -34.91 3.10
CA ASP A 502 7.02 -33.68 3.88
C ASP A 502 5.90 -33.75 4.91
N MET A 503 4.79 -34.42 4.57
CA MET A 503 3.67 -34.65 5.49
C MET A 503 4.08 -35.60 6.62
N LEU A 504 4.78 -36.69 6.31
CA LEU A 504 5.29 -37.63 7.31
C LEU A 504 6.26 -36.93 8.27
N LYS A 505 7.19 -36.14 7.74
CA LYS A 505 8.12 -35.35 8.55
C LYS A 505 7.37 -34.34 9.44
N ALA A 506 6.35 -33.68 8.89
CA ALA A 506 5.55 -32.75 9.67
C ALA A 506 4.77 -33.45 10.79
N ASP A 507 4.22 -34.64 10.54
CA ASP A 507 3.56 -35.46 11.55
C ASP A 507 4.51 -35.88 12.68
N SER A 508 5.72 -36.31 12.36
CA SER A 508 6.75 -36.65 13.36
C SER A 508 7.05 -35.47 14.28
N LEU A 509 7.27 -34.28 13.71
CA LEU A 509 7.56 -33.06 14.49
C LEU A 509 6.38 -32.61 15.37
N VAL A 510 5.15 -32.78 14.88
CA VAL A 510 3.94 -32.51 15.68
C VAL A 510 3.86 -33.49 16.85
N ASN A 511 4.12 -34.78 16.62
CA ASN A 511 4.11 -35.79 17.68
C ASN A 511 5.18 -35.53 18.74
N GLU A 512 6.40 -35.16 18.34
CA GLU A 512 7.46 -34.72 19.27
C GLU A 512 7.02 -33.50 20.10
N SER A 513 6.29 -32.56 19.50
CA SER A 513 5.76 -31.38 20.20
C SER A 513 4.71 -31.74 21.26
N PHE A 514 3.95 -32.82 21.06
CA PHE A 514 3.06 -33.36 22.09
C PHE A 514 3.84 -34.09 23.19
N SER A 515 4.90 -34.83 22.84
CA SER A 515 5.73 -35.57 23.81
C SER A 515 6.61 -34.68 24.69
N ASN A 516 7.03 -33.51 24.19
CA ASN A 516 7.90 -32.57 24.91
C ASN A 516 7.14 -31.59 25.83
N GLN A 517 5.84 -31.75 26.02
CA GLN A 517 5.12 -30.98 27.03
C GLN A 517 5.54 -31.47 28.43
N PRO A 518 6.00 -30.60 29.35
CA PRO A 518 6.20 -31.01 30.73
C PRO A 518 4.87 -31.55 31.27
N ALA A 519 4.91 -32.72 31.91
CA ALA A 519 3.76 -33.28 32.61
C ALA A 519 3.25 -32.22 33.59
N ALA A 520 2.01 -31.78 33.38
CA ALA A 520 1.36 -30.75 34.19
C ALA A 520 1.04 -31.27 35.60
#